data_AF-A0AAN6L8D8-F1
#
_entry.id   AF-A0AAN6L8D8-F1
#
_cell.length_a   1.000
_cell.length_b   1.000
_cell.length_c   1.000
_cell.angle_alpha   90.00
_cell.angle_beta   90.00
_cell.angle_gamma   90.00
#
_symmetry.space_group_name_H-M   'P 1'
#
loop_
_entity.id
_entity.type
_entity.pdbx_description
1 polymer ?
#
loop_
_entity_poly.entity_id
_entity_poly.type
_entity_poly.pdbx_seq_one_letter_code
_entity_poly.pdbx_strand_id
1 'polypeptide(L)'
;MPLPYGIRITPYNGNPFLPTSPNPSVRLEPGPDGVPQCCLCGGSSTQYRTRSSNRNGNAGRYYYKCTPCGKFLGFNDRRGNLPENPECECGVSSKQQRAGADSKVPGGLHYVCRKARCDFYSPAVNGRGEQVVIEEVFCALFAKMGVV
;
A
#
# COMPACT_ATOMS: atom_id res chain seq x y z
N MET A 1 -21.48 58.53 -11.64
CA MET A 1 -21.21 57.93 -10.31
C MET A 1 -20.48 56.62 -10.53
N PRO A 2 -19.26 56.44 -10.01
CA PRO A 2 -18.46 55.24 -10.22
C PRO A 2 -18.82 54.14 -9.20
N LEU A 3 -18.86 52.89 -9.66
CA LEU A 3 -18.93 51.70 -8.80
C LEU A 3 -17.52 51.36 -8.27
N PRO A 4 -17.39 50.85 -7.04
CA PRO A 4 -16.09 50.66 -6.40
C PRO A 4 -15.35 49.42 -6.92
N TYR A 5 -14.06 49.64 -7.16
CA TYR A 5 -12.92 48.74 -7.10
C TYR A 5 -13.16 47.24 -6.79
N GLY A 6 -12.73 46.40 -7.75
CA GLY A 6 -11.57 45.52 -7.54
C GLY A 6 -11.82 44.09 -7.07
N ILE A 7 -12.00 43.17 -8.02
CA ILE A 7 -11.44 41.81 -7.91
C ILE A 7 -10.73 41.49 -9.22
N ARG A 8 -9.40 41.36 -9.14
CA ARG A 8 -8.58 40.81 -10.22
C ARG A 8 -8.94 39.33 -10.36
N ILE A 9 -9.45 38.94 -11.52
CA ILE A 9 -9.54 37.54 -11.90
C ILE A 9 -8.11 37.11 -12.21
N THR A 10 -7.44 36.46 -11.27
CA THR A 10 -6.29 35.62 -11.62
C THR A 10 -6.86 34.39 -12.34
N PRO A 11 -6.32 33.98 -13.50
CA PRO A 11 -6.69 32.71 -14.07
C PRO A 11 -6.15 31.62 -13.13
N TYR A 12 -7.04 31.05 -12.34
CA TYR A 12 -6.78 29.84 -11.57
C TYR A 12 -6.72 28.68 -12.57
N ASN A 13 -5.56 28.51 -13.21
CA ASN A 13 -5.26 27.33 -14.01
C ASN A 13 -4.98 26.16 -13.07
N GLY A 14 -6.04 25.46 -12.66
CA GLY A 14 -5.90 24.25 -11.86
C GLY A 14 -7.25 23.72 -11.39
N ASN A 15 -7.83 22.80 -12.16
CA ASN A 15 -9.00 22.03 -11.76
C ASN A 15 -8.61 21.08 -10.60
N PRO A 16 -9.23 21.17 -9.41
CA PRO A 16 -8.92 20.30 -8.26
C PRO A 16 -9.41 18.85 -8.45
N PHE A 17 -10.04 18.53 -9.58
CA PHE A 17 -10.54 17.19 -9.92
C PHE A 17 -9.77 16.50 -11.04
N LEU A 18 -8.65 17.05 -11.51
CA LEU A 18 -7.77 16.27 -12.38
C LEU A 18 -6.85 15.41 -11.51
N PRO A 19 -6.91 14.06 -11.63
CA PRO A 19 -5.85 13.24 -11.08
C PRO A 19 -4.55 13.75 -11.69
N THR A 20 -3.59 14.12 -10.82
CA THR A 20 -2.21 14.33 -11.23
C THR A 20 -1.84 13.19 -12.16
N SER A 21 -1.44 13.51 -13.39
CA SER A 21 -1.14 12.56 -14.46
C SER A 21 -0.47 11.30 -13.91
N PRO A 22 -0.82 10.08 -14.39
CA PRO A 22 -0.18 8.86 -13.93
C PRO A 22 1.33 9.05 -14.02
N ASN A 23 1.98 9.00 -12.86
CA ASN A 23 3.42 9.12 -12.77
C ASN A 23 4.00 8.05 -13.72
N PRO A 24 4.80 8.42 -14.74
CA PRO A 24 5.16 7.49 -15.79
C PRO A 24 5.90 6.31 -15.18
N SER A 25 5.25 5.15 -15.20
CA SER A 25 5.81 3.81 -15.05
C SER A 25 6.63 3.55 -13.79
N VAL A 26 5.98 3.52 -12.63
CA VAL A 26 6.53 2.72 -11.50
C VAL A 26 6.78 1.31 -12.02
N ARG A 27 8.03 0.83 -11.92
CA ARG A 27 8.41 -0.50 -12.40
C ARG A 27 7.69 -1.58 -11.60
N LEU A 28 6.69 -2.22 -12.20
CA LEU A 28 6.00 -3.35 -11.60
C LEU A 28 6.93 -4.56 -11.53
N GLU A 29 7.17 -5.04 -10.31
CA GLU A 29 7.97 -6.24 -10.07
C GLU A 29 7.13 -7.36 -9.46
N PRO A 30 7.48 -8.64 -9.72
CA PRO A 30 6.85 -9.77 -9.04
C PRO A 30 7.14 -9.75 -7.53
N GLY A 31 6.63 -10.74 -6.82
CA GLY A 31 7.06 -10.97 -5.44
C GLY A 31 8.56 -11.32 -5.38
N PRO A 32 9.10 -11.61 -4.18
CA PRO A 32 10.47 -12.09 -4.04
C PRO A 32 10.72 -13.33 -4.92
N ASP A 33 11.84 -13.37 -5.65
CA ASP A 33 12.26 -14.53 -6.47
C ASP A 33 12.61 -15.80 -5.65
N GLY A 34 12.57 -15.67 -4.32
CA GLY A 34 12.90 -16.71 -3.35
C GLY A 34 12.61 -16.22 -1.93
N VAL A 35 13.05 -16.98 -0.93
CA VAL A 35 12.85 -16.62 0.48
C VAL A 35 13.75 -15.42 0.83
N PRO A 36 13.20 -14.23 1.15
CA PRO A 36 14.00 -13.04 1.40
C PRO A 36 14.71 -13.09 2.76
N GLN A 37 15.90 -12.51 2.86
CA GLN A 37 16.52 -12.20 4.14
C GLN A 37 15.85 -10.97 4.78
N CYS A 38 15.84 -10.92 6.10
CA CYS A 38 15.27 -9.80 6.83
C CYS A 38 16.11 -8.53 6.63
N CYS A 39 15.52 -7.47 6.08
CA CYS A 39 16.18 -6.17 5.95
C CYS A 39 16.58 -5.53 7.29
N LEU A 40 15.93 -5.92 8.39
CA LEU A 40 16.18 -5.35 9.72
C LEU A 40 17.34 -6.04 10.46
N CYS A 41 17.44 -7.38 10.39
CA CYS A 41 18.42 -8.13 11.18
C CYS A 41 19.31 -9.07 10.37
N GLY A 42 19.17 -9.12 9.04
CA GLY A 42 19.91 -10.03 8.16
C GLY A 42 19.52 -11.51 8.26
N GLY A 43 18.65 -11.87 9.22
CA GLY A 43 18.24 -13.25 9.47
C GLY A 43 17.42 -13.90 8.35
N SER A 44 17.43 -15.23 8.32
CA SER A 44 16.59 -16.01 7.41
C SER A 44 15.11 -15.85 7.72
N SER A 45 14.27 -15.99 6.69
CA SER A 45 12.81 -16.00 6.83
C SER A 45 12.23 -17.36 6.48
N THR A 46 10.99 -17.58 6.91
CA THR A 46 10.21 -18.77 6.59
C THR A 46 8.92 -18.34 5.89
N GLN A 47 8.47 -19.14 4.92
CA GLN A 47 7.17 -18.94 4.30
C GLN A 47 6.07 -19.54 5.18
N TYR A 48 5.01 -18.78 5.41
CA TYR A 48 3.83 -19.18 6.14
C TYR A 48 2.59 -18.93 5.28
N ARG A 49 1.46 -19.51 5.69
CA ARG A 49 0.15 -19.26 5.10
C ARG A 49 -0.81 -18.76 6.17
N THR A 50 -1.55 -17.71 5.88
CA THR A 50 -2.60 -17.24 6.78
C THR A 50 -3.74 -18.27 6.86
N ARG A 51 -4.42 -18.30 8.01
CA ARG A 51 -5.58 -19.16 8.22
C ARG A 51 -6.70 -18.80 7.24
N SER A 52 -7.47 -19.80 6.81
CA SER A 52 -8.66 -19.60 5.96
C SER A 52 -9.74 -18.74 6.64
N SER A 53 -9.77 -18.74 7.97
CA SER A 53 -10.70 -17.94 8.78
C SER A 53 -10.28 -16.47 8.98
N ASN A 54 -9.17 -16.01 8.38
CA ASN A 54 -8.70 -14.64 8.55
C ASN A 54 -9.65 -13.64 7.85
N ARG A 55 -10.45 -12.92 8.65
CA ARG A 55 -11.47 -11.97 8.17
C ARG A 55 -10.92 -10.64 7.66
N ASN A 56 -9.62 -10.36 7.85
CA ASN A 56 -8.99 -9.09 7.45
C ASN A 56 -8.73 -9.00 5.92
N GLY A 57 -9.43 -9.79 5.10
CA GLY A 57 -9.15 -9.95 3.67
C GLY A 57 -7.90 -10.76 3.37
N ASN A 58 -7.13 -11.17 4.39
CA ASN A 58 -5.84 -11.83 4.20
C ASN A 58 -5.91 -13.36 4.19
N ALA A 59 -7.11 -13.98 4.20
CA ALA A 59 -7.28 -15.42 4.24
C ALA A 59 -6.52 -16.17 3.12
N GLY A 60 -5.85 -17.25 3.51
CA GLY A 60 -5.17 -18.18 2.60
C GLY A 60 -3.91 -17.66 1.90
N ARG A 61 -3.48 -16.43 2.16
CA ARG A 61 -2.31 -15.79 1.55
C ARG A 61 -1.00 -16.34 2.12
N TYR A 62 -0.03 -16.55 1.24
CA TYR A 62 1.34 -16.87 1.64
C TYR A 62 2.13 -15.59 1.97
N TYR A 63 2.95 -15.65 3.02
CA TYR A 63 3.80 -14.53 3.45
C TYR A 63 5.14 -15.01 3.99
N TYR A 64 6.11 -14.11 4.02
CA TYR A 64 7.41 -14.35 4.65
C TYR A 64 7.49 -13.66 6.01
N LYS A 65 8.03 -14.37 7.00
CA LYS A 65 8.31 -13.84 8.33
C LYS A 65 9.72 -14.21 8.73
N CYS A 66 10.49 -13.24 9.21
CA CYS A 66 11.83 -13.43 9.73
C CYS A 66 11.77 -14.36 10.95
N THR A 67 12.58 -15.43 10.94
CA THR A 67 12.60 -16.41 12.03
C THR A 67 13.29 -15.81 13.28
N PRO A 68 14.46 -15.15 13.18
CA PRO A 68 15.11 -14.58 14.36
C PRO A 68 14.35 -13.44 15.07
N CYS A 69 13.86 -12.43 14.34
CA CYS A 69 13.24 -11.25 14.96
C CYS A 69 11.71 -11.21 14.86
N GLY A 70 11.09 -12.20 14.20
CA GLY A 70 9.64 -12.26 14.05
C GLY A 70 9.03 -11.20 13.12
N LYS A 71 9.83 -10.35 12.47
CA LYS A 71 9.34 -9.31 11.56
C LYS A 71 8.58 -9.93 10.39
N PHE A 72 7.37 -9.44 10.11
CA PHE A 72 6.65 -9.73 8.88
C PHE A 72 7.36 -9.03 7.71
N LEU A 73 7.71 -9.77 6.66
CA LEU A 73 8.47 -9.23 5.53
C LEU A 73 7.58 -8.88 4.33
N GLY A 74 6.47 -9.59 4.14
CA GLY A 74 5.53 -9.30 3.06
C GLY A 74 4.76 -10.52 2.57
N PHE A 75 3.61 -10.29 1.93
CA PHE A 75 2.86 -11.31 1.21
C PHE A 75 3.51 -11.65 -0.14
N ASN A 76 3.51 -12.94 -0.51
CA ASN A 76 4.14 -13.45 -1.73
C ASN A 76 3.19 -13.59 -2.94
N ASP A 77 1.95 -13.12 -2.83
CA ASP A 77 0.99 -13.16 -3.95
C ASP A 77 1.05 -11.90 -4.82
N ARG A 78 0.21 -11.84 -5.87
CA ARG A 78 0.09 -10.67 -6.75
C ARG A 78 -0.81 -9.55 -6.20
N ARG A 79 -1.67 -9.82 -5.23
CA ARG A 79 -2.69 -8.87 -4.72
C ARG A 79 -2.07 -7.57 -4.19
N GLY A 80 -2.60 -6.43 -4.57
CA GLY A 80 -2.08 -5.11 -4.19
C GLY A 80 -0.80 -4.71 -4.90
N ASN A 81 -0.36 -5.39 -5.97
CA ASN A 81 0.65 -4.85 -6.89
C ASN A 81 -0.05 -4.00 -7.95
N LEU A 82 -0.13 -2.70 -7.71
CA LEU A 82 -0.83 -1.80 -8.60
C LEU A 82 0.18 -0.79 -9.16
N PRO A 83 0.09 -0.43 -10.45
CA PRO A 83 1.01 0.56 -11.05
C PRO A 83 0.84 1.96 -10.43
N GLU A 84 -0.28 2.22 -9.76
CA GLU A 84 -0.55 3.46 -9.04
C GLU A 84 0.12 3.51 -7.66
N ASN A 85 0.65 2.39 -7.17
CA ASN A 85 1.36 2.36 -5.89
C ASN A 85 2.66 3.18 -5.98
N PRO A 86 3.07 3.86 -4.90
CA PRO A 86 4.35 4.54 -4.85
C PRO A 86 5.51 3.55 -4.98
N GLU A 87 6.68 4.03 -5.39
CA GLU A 87 7.91 3.25 -5.34
C GLU A 87 8.33 2.99 -3.89
N CYS A 88 8.86 1.80 -3.64
CA CYS A 88 9.59 1.53 -2.40
C CYS A 88 11.09 1.85 -2.57
N GLU A 89 11.87 1.75 -1.50
CA GLU A 89 13.32 2.03 -1.50
C GLU A 89 14.13 1.11 -2.44
N CYS A 90 13.54 0.04 -2.98
CA CYS A 90 14.16 -0.78 -4.01
C CYS A 90 14.03 -0.18 -5.44
N GLY A 91 13.37 0.97 -5.62
CA GLY A 91 13.14 1.60 -6.93
C GLY A 91 12.13 0.85 -7.80
N VAL A 92 11.15 0.20 -7.17
CA VAL A 92 10.14 -0.64 -7.83
C VAL A 92 8.79 -0.48 -7.13
N SER A 93 7.71 -0.94 -7.76
CA SER A 93 6.36 -0.90 -7.20
C SER A 93 6.29 -1.41 -5.77
N SER A 94 5.68 -0.65 -4.86
CA SER A 94 5.27 -1.16 -3.56
C SER A 94 4.02 -2.03 -3.66
N LYS A 95 3.64 -2.65 -2.54
CA LYS A 95 2.46 -3.52 -2.40
C LYS A 95 1.48 -2.89 -1.43
N GLN A 96 0.26 -2.64 -1.89
CA GLN A 96 -0.83 -2.17 -1.06
C GLN A 96 -1.38 -3.32 -0.20
N GLN A 97 -1.61 -3.02 1.08
CA GLN A 97 -2.10 -3.96 2.09
C GLN A 97 -3.12 -3.28 2.99
N ARG A 98 -4.01 -4.10 3.57
CA ARG A 98 -4.94 -3.67 4.61
C ARG A 98 -4.40 -4.05 5.99
N ALA A 99 -4.36 -3.09 6.90
CA ALA A 99 -3.94 -3.33 8.27
C ALA A 99 -4.98 -4.17 9.06
N GLY A 100 -4.49 -4.93 10.03
CA GLY A 100 -5.33 -5.75 10.92
C GLY A 100 -6.09 -4.92 11.97
N ALA A 101 -6.99 -5.57 12.69
CA ALA A 101 -7.78 -4.94 13.75
C ALA A 101 -6.92 -4.35 14.89
N ASP A 102 -5.78 -4.96 15.18
CA ASP A 102 -4.88 -4.53 16.28
C ASP A 102 -3.89 -3.42 15.87
N SER A 103 -4.04 -2.86 14.67
CA SER A 103 -3.18 -1.77 14.20
C SER A 103 -3.64 -0.40 14.69
N LYS A 104 -2.75 0.61 14.60
CA LYS A 104 -3.08 2.00 14.98
C LYS A 104 -4.31 2.55 14.25
N VAL A 105 -4.50 2.15 12.99
CA VAL A 105 -5.68 2.49 12.19
C VAL A 105 -6.27 1.19 11.64
N PRO A 106 -7.22 0.58 12.36
CA PRO A 106 -7.84 -0.68 11.94
C PRO A 106 -8.41 -0.59 10.53
N GLY A 107 -8.00 -1.53 9.65
CA GLY A 107 -8.41 -1.52 8.24
C GLY A 107 -7.76 -0.44 7.37
N GLY A 108 -6.82 0.32 7.91
CA GLY A 108 -6.05 1.32 7.18
C GLY A 108 -5.23 0.71 6.06
N LEU A 109 -5.32 1.31 4.88
CA LEU A 109 -4.50 0.98 3.72
C LEU A 109 -3.09 1.53 3.90
N HIS A 110 -2.11 0.74 3.52
CA HIS A 110 -0.70 1.11 3.55
C HIS A 110 0.06 0.39 2.45
N TYR A 111 1.21 0.93 2.09
CA TYR A 111 2.13 0.41 1.10
C TYR A 111 3.36 -0.15 1.81
N VAL A 112 3.82 -1.32 1.36
CA VAL A 112 5.06 -1.94 1.84
C VAL A 112 5.95 -2.40 0.68
N CYS A 113 7.21 -2.71 0.94
CA CYS A 113 8.11 -3.28 -0.06
C CYS A 113 7.51 -4.54 -0.72
N ARG A 114 7.33 -4.52 -2.04
CA ARG A 114 6.84 -5.68 -2.81
C ARG A 114 7.82 -6.85 -2.80
N LYS A 115 9.12 -6.55 -2.81
CA LYS A 115 10.20 -7.54 -2.85
C LYS A 115 10.59 -8.02 -1.45
N ALA A 116 10.00 -7.48 -0.38
CA ALA A 116 10.33 -7.81 0.99
C ALA A 116 11.85 -7.66 1.31
N ARG A 117 12.51 -6.68 0.69
CA ARG A 117 13.97 -6.45 0.77
C ARG A 117 14.37 -5.12 1.44
N CYS A 118 13.43 -4.19 1.60
CA CYS A 118 13.63 -2.95 2.35
C CYS A 118 12.50 -2.77 3.38
N ASP A 119 12.64 -1.79 4.27
CA ASP A 119 11.65 -1.54 5.33
C ASP A 119 10.65 -0.43 4.97
N PHE A 120 10.47 -0.18 3.67
CA PHE A 120 9.52 0.81 3.18
C PHE A 120 8.11 0.56 3.74
N TYR A 121 7.56 1.61 4.34
CA TYR A 121 6.19 1.68 4.83
C TYR A 121 5.63 3.08 4.55
N SER A 122 4.44 3.17 3.98
CA SER A 122 3.75 4.45 3.81
C SER A 122 2.23 4.26 3.94
N PRO A 123 1.51 5.05 4.78
CA PRO A 123 0.06 5.00 4.80
C PRO A 123 -0.50 5.50 3.46
N ALA A 124 -1.54 4.83 2.94
CA ALA A 124 -2.30 5.36 1.81
C ALA A 124 -3.25 6.44 2.34
N VAL A 125 -3.09 7.68 1.89
CA VAL A 125 -3.85 8.83 2.41
C VAL A 125 -4.74 9.46 1.35
N ASN A 126 -5.87 10.04 1.79
CA ASN A 126 -6.77 10.82 0.93
C ASN A 126 -6.26 12.27 0.73
N GLY A 127 -7.00 13.10 0.00
CA GLY A 127 -6.64 14.51 -0.24
C GLY A 127 -6.59 15.40 1.02
N ARG A 128 -7.02 14.89 2.18
CA ARG A 128 -6.92 15.55 3.49
C ARG A 128 -5.75 15.04 4.33
N GLY A 129 -4.97 14.08 3.82
CA GLY A 129 -3.88 13.43 4.56
C GLY A 129 -4.35 12.36 5.55
N GLU A 130 -5.63 11.95 5.51
CA GLU A 130 -6.17 10.91 6.38
C GLU A 130 -5.94 9.53 5.75
N GLN A 131 -5.56 8.54 6.56
CA GLN A 131 -5.35 7.18 6.06
C GLN A 131 -6.67 6.60 5.54
N VAL A 132 -6.65 6.10 4.30
CA VAL A 132 -7.80 5.45 3.67
C VAL A 132 -8.09 4.15 4.41
N VAL A 133 -9.34 3.94 4.82
CA VAL A 133 -9.77 2.74 5.55
C VAL A 133 -10.70 1.91 4.68
N ILE A 134 -10.47 0.59 4.63
CA ILE A 134 -11.42 -0.37 4.08
C ILE A 134 -12.20 -1.00 5.23
N GLU A 135 -13.49 -0.71 5.30
CA GLU A 135 -14.40 -1.36 6.23
C GLU A 135 -14.44 -2.88 6.02
N GLU A 136 -14.65 -3.63 7.10
CA GLU A 136 -14.60 -5.10 7.07
C GLU A 136 -15.57 -5.70 6.04
N VAL A 137 -16.75 -5.09 5.87
CA VAL A 137 -17.78 -5.52 4.92
C VAL A 137 -17.30 -5.55 3.47
N PHE A 138 -16.32 -4.72 3.12
CA PHE A 138 -15.75 -4.67 1.76
C PHE A 138 -14.47 -5.50 1.60
N CYS A 139 -13.91 -6.06 2.67
CA CYS A 139 -12.67 -6.85 2.61
C CYS A 139 -12.72 -7.98 1.58
N ALA A 140 -13.82 -8.74 1.55
CA ALA A 140 -13.98 -9.85 0.64
C ALA A 140 -14.06 -9.40 -0.83
N LEU A 141 -14.68 -8.24 -1.09
CA LEU A 141 -14.79 -7.67 -2.42
C LEU A 141 -13.42 -7.20 -2.92
N PHE A 142 -12.72 -6.37 -2.15
CA PHE A 142 -11.40 -5.85 -2.53
C PHE A 142 -10.33 -6.96 -2.63
N ALA A 143 -10.43 -8.01 -1.81
CA ALA A 143 -9.59 -9.20 -1.92
C ALA A 143 -9.81 -9.95 -3.25
N LYS A 144 -11.07 -10.10 -3.69
CA LYS A 144 -11.41 -10.74 -4.98
C LYS A 144 -10.94 -9.90 -6.18
N MET A 145 -10.96 -8.58 -6.06
CA MET A 145 -10.43 -7.65 -7.07
C MET A 145 -8.90 -7.59 -7.06
N GLY A 146 -8.24 -8.21 -6.07
CA GLY A 146 -6.79 -8.22 -5.95
C GLY A 146 -6.17 -6.87 -5.58
N VAL A 147 -6.93 -5.97 -4.94
CA VAL A 147 -6.50 -4.61 -4.56
C VAL A 147 -5.83 -4.57 -3.18
N VAL A 148 -6.20 -5.49 -2.30
CA VAL A 148 -5.59 -5.76 -1.00
C VAL A 148 -5.37 -7.24 -0.85
#